data_AF-A0AAW6JE00-F1
#
_entry.id   AF-A0AAW6JE00-F1
#
_cell.length_a   1.000
_cell.length_b   1.000
_cell.length_c   1.000
_cell.angle_alpha   90.00
_cell.angle_beta   90.00
_cell.angle_gamma   90.00
#
_symmetry.space_group_name_H-M   'P 1'
#
loop_
_entity.id
_entity.type
_entity.pdbx_description
1 polymer ?
#
loop_
_entity_poly.entity_id
_entity_poly.type
_entity_poly.pdbx_seq_one_letter_code
_entity_poly.pdbx_strand_id
1 'polypeptide(L)'
;MKICPKCNGINDNKAEYCHFCGNKLYQNLTIKCPKCGRLCSLDRKHCPNCGTKLPITNKKLSLTFYPKSWLGNKKLLIRLGIILIAIISTFCIVASLKSTTYLYHASASRKVQINYQNSVHETIFSEYYDIRPLNRNYANYFGGKESLWHKNRSFREEAYYYGKNQNGYNRLWKENNGKPLTRYIMIQRIKKNENLIEIKKEKPKVTIQLISSQKDPVKFIDQYRDQGQCYFPNNPQIRYYQLNTLSQY
;
A
#
# COMPACT_ATOMS: atom_id res chain seq x y z
N MET A 1 -13.30 -31.24 51.72
CA MET A 1 -13.12 -29.79 51.78
C MET A 1 -11.67 -29.41 51.52
N LYS A 2 -11.44 -28.31 50.80
CA LYS A 2 -10.13 -27.66 50.61
C LYS A 2 -10.07 -26.37 51.42
N ILE A 3 -8.98 -26.12 52.13
CA ILE A 3 -8.76 -24.86 52.86
C ILE A 3 -7.95 -23.92 51.97
N CYS A 4 -8.41 -22.68 51.80
CA CYS A 4 -7.69 -21.69 51.00
C CYS A 4 -6.42 -21.22 51.73
N PRO A 5 -5.22 -21.27 51.13
CA PRO A 5 -4.00 -20.82 51.79
C PRO A 5 -3.91 -19.28 51.91
N LYS A 6 -4.76 -18.53 51.21
CA LYS A 6 -4.73 -17.05 51.21
C LYS A 6 -5.63 -16.44 52.28
N CYS A 7 -6.81 -17.01 52.49
CA CYS A 7 -7.80 -16.46 53.42
C CYS A 7 -8.34 -17.46 54.43
N ASN A 8 -7.84 -18.70 54.44
CA ASN A 8 -8.26 -19.80 55.31
C ASN A 8 -9.75 -20.20 55.18
N GLY A 9 -10.46 -19.70 54.16
CA GLY A 9 -11.83 -20.10 53.87
C GLY A 9 -11.93 -21.59 53.55
N ILE A 10 -12.98 -22.25 54.06
CA ILE A 10 -13.28 -23.67 53.84
C ILE A 10 -14.11 -23.79 52.56
N ASN A 11 -13.64 -24.59 51.60
CA ASN A 11 -14.29 -24.76 50.30
C ASN A 11 -14.60 -26.24 50.06
N ASP A 12 -15.47 -26.51 49.08
CA ASP A 12 -15.77 -27.87 48.63
C ASP A 12 -14.52 -28.62 48.15
N ASN A 13 -14.53 -29.96 48.21
CA ASN A 13 -13.45 -30.80 47.69
C ASN A 13 -13.23 -30.64 46.18
N LYS A 14 -14.31 -30.41 45.42
CA LYS A 14 -14.28 -30.23 43.98
C LYS A 14 -14.02 -28.78 43.58
N ALA A 15 -14.03 -27.83 44.52
CA ALA A 15 -13.78 -26.43 44.22
C ALA A 15 -12.36 -26.25 43.64
N GLU A 16 -12.30 -25.68 42.44
CA GLU A 16 -11.03 -25.26 41.84
C GLU A 16 -10.58 -23.91 42.38
N TYR A 17 -11.50 -23.04 42.81
CA TYR A 17 -11.20 -21.70 43.30
C TYR A 17 -11.87 -21.43 44.65
N CYS A 18 -11.25 -20.58 45.46
CA CYS A 18 -11.82 -20.19 46.75
C CYS A 18 -13.01 -19.26 46.54
N HIS A 19 -14.18 -19.64 47.07
CA HIS A 19 -15.38 -18.82 46.97
C HIS A 19 -15.27 -17.49 47.75
N PHE A 20 -14.37 -17.41 48.74
CA PHE A 20 -14.18 -16.21 49.55
C PHE A 20 -13.19 -15.19 48.97
N CYS A 21 -12.17 -15.63 48.20
CA CYS A 21 -11.10 -14.71 47.76
C CYS A 21 -10.61 -14.93 46.31
N GLY A 22 -11.22 -15.87 45.57
CA GLY A 22 -10.88 -16.17 44.18
C GLY A 22 -9.54 -16.90 43.99
N ASN A 23 -8.78 -17.18 45.05
CA ASN A 23 -7.50 -17.86 44.91
C ASN A 23 -7.69 -19.32 44.46
N LYS A 24 -6.90 -19.79 43.49
CA LYS A 24 -7.02 -21.16 42.96
C LYS A 24 -6.54 -22.20 43.99
N LEU A 25 -7.34 -23.23 44.20
CA LEU A 25 -7.22 -24.26 45.24
C LEU A 25 -6.60 -25.53 44.66
N TYR A 26 -5.28 -25.65 44.80
CA TYR A 26 -4.53 -26.63 44.00
C TYR A 26 -4.37 -28.02 44.61
N GLN A 27 -4.53 -28.26 45.92
CA GLN A 27 -4.41 -29.61 46.51
C GLN A 27 -5.22 -29.75 47.80
N ASN A 28 -5.58 -31.00 48.16
CA ASN A 28 -6.11 -31.35 49.48
C ASN A 28 -4.98 -31.28 50.51
N LEU A 29 -4.63 -30.06 50.93
CA LEU A 29 -3.58 -29.81 51.93
C LEU A 29 -4.07 -30.06 53.36
N THR A 30 -4.69 -31.22 53.57
CA THR A 30 -5.26 -31.59 54.87
C THR A 30 -4.73 -32.92 55.35
N ILE A 31 -4.33 -32.97 56.62
CA ILE A 31 -4.00 -34.20 57.35
C ILE A 31 -5.13 -34.58 58.30
N LYS A 32 -5.50 -35.85 58.35
CA LYS A 32 -6.50 -36.34 59.30
C LYS A 32 -5.87 -36.48 60.68
N CYS A 33 -6.47 -35.87 61.69
CA CYS A 33 -6.02 -36.02 63.07
C CYS A 33 -6.19 -37.49 63.51
N PRO A 34 -5.15 -38.15 64.02
CA PRO A 34 -5.26 -39.55 64.42
C PRO A 34 -6.17 -39.76 65.63
N LYS A 35 -6.34 -38.75 66.49
CA LYS A 35 -7.15 -38.86 67.72
C LYS A 35 -8.63 -38.54 67.50
N CYS A 36 -8.96 -37.44 66.81
CA CYS A 36 -10.35 -37.00 66.65
C CYS A 36 -10.92 -37.20 65.23
N GLY A 37 -10.11 -37.68 64.29
CA GLY A 37 -10.52 -37.94 62.91
C GLY A 37 -10.81 -36.69 62.07
N ARG A 38 -10.74 -35.47 62.63
CA ARG A 38 -10.96 -34.24 61.86
C ARG A 38 -9.78 -33.91 60.95
N LEU A 39 -10.09 -33.34 59.79
CA LEU A 39 -9.09 -32.83 58.86
C LEU A 39 -8.51 -31.52 59.37
N CYS A 40 -7.18 -31.44 59.43
CA CYS A 40 -6.39 -30.28 59.86
C CYS A 40 -5.49 -29.84 58.70
N SER A 41 -5.08 -28.58 58.66
CA SER A 41 -4.12 -28.11 57.65
C SER A 41 -2.74 -28.76 57.85
N LEU A 42 -2.03 -29.06 56.75
CA LEU A 42 -0.70 -29.70 56.78
C LEU A 42 0.40 -28.87 57.47
N ASP A 43 0.19 -27.57 57.62
CA ASP A 43 1.13 -26.63 58.25
C ASP A 43 0.99 -26.55 59.79
N ARG A 44 -0.04 -27.18 60.39
CA ARG A 44 -0.26 -27.14 61.84
C ARG A 44 0.45 -28.26 62.58
N LYS A 45 1.12 -27.90 63.67
CA LYS A 45 1.78 -28.86 64.58
C LYS A 45 0.80 -29.57 65.53
N HIS A 46 -0.33 -28.94 65.85
CA HIS A 46 -1.35 -29.47 66.77
C HIS A 46 -2.76 -29.34 66.18
N CYS A 47 -3.62 -30.31 66.47
CA CYS A 47 -5.02 -30.29 66.06
C CYS A 47 -5.76 -29.17 66.81
N PRO A 48 -6.42 -28.23 66.11
CA PRO A 48 -7.15 -27.14 66.77
C PRO A 48 -8.38 -27.62 67.55
N ASN A 49 -8.87 -28.84 67.28
CA ASN A 49 -10.07 -29.35 67.92
C ASN A 49 -9.78 -30.18 69.18
N CYS A 50 -8.64 -30.88 69.25
CA CYS A 50 -8.36 -31.77 70.37
C CYS A 50 -6.93 -31.66 70.93
N GLY A 51 -6.15 -30.67 70.47
CA GLY A 51 -4.79 -30.40 70.92
C GLY A 51 -3.74 -31.44 70.53
N THR A 52 -4.13 -32.55 69.91
CA THR A 52 -3.21 -33.65 69.60
C THR A 52 -2.17 -33.22 68.56
N LYS A 53 -0.90 -33.54 68.82
CA LYS A 53 0.21 -33.27 67.90
C LYS A 53 0.00 -34.02 66.58
N LEU A 54 0.09 -33.31 65.47
CA LEU A 54 -0.14 -33.85 64.13
C LEU A 54 1.16 -34.41 63.54
N PRO A 55 1.11 -35.48 62.73
CA PRO A 55 2.28 -36.00 62.03
C PRO A 55 2.78 -34.96 61.01
N ILE A 56 3.94 -34.35 61.26
CA ILE A 56 4.54 -33.37 60.35
C ILE A 56 5.17 -34.16 59.21
N THR A 57 4.59 -34.12 58.01
CA THR A 57 5.25 -34.71 56.84
C THR A 57 6.28 -33.69 56.34
N ASN A 58 7.56 -33.86 56.69
CA ASN A 58 8.68 -33.03 56.24
C ASN A 58 9.00 -33.24 54.74
N LYS A 59 7.99 -33.23 53.86
CA LYS A 59 8.24 -32.98 52.44
C LYS A 59 8.15 -31.48 52.24
N LYS A 60 9.31 -30.82 52.08
CA LYS A 60 9.39 -29.54 51.37
C LYS A 60 8.70 -29.75 50.03
N LEU A 61 7.42 -29.39 49.93
CA LEU A 61 6.74 -29.33 48.65
C LEU A 61 7.34 -28.13 47.94
N SER A 62 8.28 -28.38 47.01
CA SER A 62 8.91 -27.32 46.22
C SER A 62 7.84 -26.67 45.35
N LEU A 63 7.31 -25.55 45.83
CA LEU A 63 6.42 -24.67 45.07
C LEU A 63 7.25 -23.97 44.00
N THR A 64 7.55 -24.64 42.90
CA THR A 64 8.12 -24.00 41.71
C THR A 64 7.02 -23.29 40.95
N PHE A 65 6.76 -22.05 41.33
CA PHE A 65 5.96 -21.08 40.57
C PHE A 65 6.80 -20.53 39.41
N TYR A 66 6.62 -21.05 38.20
CA TYR A 66 6.99 -20.31 36.98
C TYR A 66 5.88 -20.49 35.92
N PRO A 67 5.21 -19.43 35.47
CA PRO A 67 4.39 -19.52 34.26
C PRO A 67 5.33 -19.80 33.08
N LYS A 68 5.03 -20.83 32.27
CA LYS A 68 5.74 -21.07 31.01
C LYS A 68 5.55 -19.84 30.10
N SER A 69 6.58 -19.00 29.98
CA SER A 69 6.55 -17.91 29.02
C SER A 69 6.61 -18.50 27.60
N TRP A 70 5.70 -18.03 26.74
CA TRP A 70 5.64 -18.44 25.34
C TRP A 70 6.93 -18.07 24.56
N LEU A 71 7.67 -17.07 25.05
CA LEU A 71 8.97 -16.64 24.53
C LEU A 71 10.11 -17.66 24.71
N GLY A 72 9.92 -18.75 25.46
CA GLY A 72 10.95 -19.78 25.62
C GLY A 72 11.12 -20.71 24.41
N ASN A 73 10.15 -20.73 23.48
CA ASN A 73 10.16 -21.68 22.37
C ASN A 73 10.99 -21.17 21.19
N LYS A 74 12.31 -21.41 21.24
CA LYS A 74 13.27 -21.04 20.18
C LYS A 74 12.81 -21.47 18.78
N LYS A 75 12.18 -22.64 18.64
CA LYS A 75 11.69 -23.13 17.33
C LYS A 75 10.53 -22.29 16.79
N LEU A 76 9.66 -21.80 17.68
CA LEU A 76 8.55 -20.93 17.30
C LEU A 76 9.05 -19.54 16.87
N LEU A 77 9.98 -18.97 17.62
CA LEU A 77 10.59 -17.67 17.30
C LEU A 77 11.33 -17.71 15.95
N ILE A 78 12.05 -18.80 15.67
CA ILE A 78 12.71 -19.00 14.37
C ILE A 78 11.68 -19.05 13.24
N ARG A 79 10.56 -19.78 13.41
CA ARG A 79 9.50 -19.84 12.39
C ARG A 79 8.85 -18.47 12.14
N LEU A 80 8.55 -17.72 13.20
CA LEU A 80 8.00 -16.37 13.08
C LEU A 80 8.98 -15.40 12.41
N GLY A 81 10.28 -15.51 12.70
CA GLY A 81 11.33 -14.74 12.04
C GLY A 81 11.42 -15.01 10.54
N ILE A 82 11.36 -16.28 10.12
CA ILE A 82 11.39 -16.66 8.69
C ILE A 82 10.16 -16.08 7.95
N ILE A 83 8.97 -16.15 8.55
CA ILE A 83 7.75 -15.60 7.96
C ILE A 83 7.87 -14.08 7.78
N LEU A 84 8.39 -13.36 8.78
CA LEU A 84 8.58 -11.92 8.71
C LEU A 84 9.55 -11.53 7.59
N ILE A 85 10.67 -12.24 7.45
CA ILE A 85 11.65 -12.00 6.39
C ILE A 85 11.04 -12.22 5.00
N ALA A 86 10.23 -13.28 4.83
CA ALA A 86 9.55 -13.55 3.56
C ALA A 86 8.55 -12.43 3.19
N ILE A 87 7.80 -11.92 4.17
CA ILE A 87 6.87 -10.79 3.96
C ILE A 87 7.63 -9.53 3.56
N ILE A 88 8.70 -9.17 4.27
CA ILE A 88 9.52 -8.00 3.96
C ILE A 88 10.15 -8.13 2.57
N SER A 89 10.71 -9.29 2.24
CA SER A 89 11.30 -9.56 0.93
C SER A 89 10.28 -9.41 -0.19
N THR A 90 9.08 -9.96 -0.02
CA THR A 90 7.97 -9.83 -0.98
C THR A 90 7.55 -8.37 -1.15
N PHE A 91 7.42 -7.63 -0.05
CA PHE A 91 7.09 -6.20 -0.09
C PHE A 91 8.16 -5.39 -0.82
N CYS A 92 9.43 -5.64 -0.55
CA CYS A 92 10.55 -4.99 -1.24
C CYS A 92 10.53 -5.30 -2.74
N ILE A 93 10.32 -6.57 -3.14
CA ILE A 93 10.24 -6.95 -4.55
C ILE A 93 9.07 -6.23 -5.23
N VAL A 94 7.88 -6.20 -4.62
CA VAL A 94 6.71 -5.49 -5.18
C VAL A 94 6.97 -3.99 -5.28
N ALA A 95 7.57 -3.38 -4.26
CA ALA A 95 7.93 -1.96 -4.28
C ALA A 95 8.96 -1.64 -5.38
N SER A 96 9.98 -2.49 -5.53
CA SER A 96 10.98 -2.37 -6.60
C SER A 96 10.33 -2.53 -7.97
N LEU A 97 9.47 -3.52 -8.18
CA LEU A 97 8.77 -3.73 -9.46
C LEU A 97 7.88 -2.53 -9.82
N LYS A 98 7.14 -1.98 -8.86
CA LYS A 98 6.37 -0.75 -9.06
C LYS A 98 7.29 0.44 -9.39
N SER A 99 8.37 0.62 -8.65
CA SER A 99 9.34 1.70 -8.89
C SER A 99 10.01 1.60 -10.27
N THR A 100 10.31 0.38 -10.74
CA THR A 100 10.89 0.18 -12.07
C THR A 100 9.88 0.50 -13.16
N THR A 101 8.61 0.13 -13.01
CA THR A 101 7.58 0.50 -14.01
C THR A 101 7.50 2.01 -14.22
N TYR A 102 7.59 2.82 -13.16
CA TYR A 102 7.62 4.29 -13.29
C TYR A 102 8.78 4.80 -14.16
N LEU A 103 9.91 4.09 -14.24
CA LEU A 103 11.09 4.51 -15.01
C LEU A 103 11.04 4.09 -16.49
N TYR A 104 10.26 3.07 -16.86
CA TYR A 104 10.27 2.51 -18.22
C TYR A 104 9.22 3.12 -19.18
N HIS A 105 8.27 3.92 -18.69
CA HIS A 105 7.16 4.40 -19.52
C HIS A 105 7.46 5.65 -20.38
N ALA A 106 8.53 6.39 -20.10
CA ALA A 106 8.76 7.71 -20.70
C ALA A 106 9.51 7.70 -22.06
N SER A 107 10.17 6.61 -22.44
CA SER A 107 10.89 6.48 -23.72
C SER A 107 10.07 5.86 -24.84
N ALA A 108 8.87 5.42 -24.53
CA ALA A 108 7.99 4.69 -25.41
C ALA A 108 7.22 5.62 -26.36
N SER A 109 7.05 5.20 -27.61
CA SER A 109 6.06 5.83 -28.50
C SER A 109 4.66 5.65 -27.90
N ARG A 110 3.83 6.69 -27.95
CA ARG A 110 2.50 6.65 -27.34
C ARG A 110 1.39 7.00 -28.31
N LYS A 111 0.38 6.13 -28.36
CA LYS A 111 -0.86 6.40 -29.08
C LYS A 111 -1.80 7.16 -28.14
N VAL A 112 -2.28 8.32 -28.56
CA VAL A 112 -3.06 9.23 -27.72
C VAL A 112 -4.34 9.65 -28.43
N GLN A 113 -5.42 9.74 -27.66
CA GLN A 113 -6.67 10.39 -28.02
C GLN A 113 -6.78 11.72 -27.26
N ILE A 114 -7.14 12.79 -27.96
CA ILE A 114 -7.46 14.09 -27.36
C ILE A 114 -8.91 14.41 -27.69
N ASN A 115 -9.76 14.49 -26.67
CA ASN A 115 -11.14 14.94 -26.79
C ASN A 115 -11.18 16.46 -26.57
N TYR A 116 -11.71 17.19 -27.53
CA TYR A 116 -11.93 18.63 -27.42
C TYR A 116 -13.36 18.89 -26.99
N GLN A 117 -13.53 19.62 -25.89
CA GLN A 117 -14.80 19.73 -25.18
C GLN A 117 -15.31 21.17 -25.15
N ASN A 118 -16.64 21.31 -25.16
CA ASN A 118 -17.33 22.59 -24.99
C ASN A 118 -17.35 23.07 -23.52
N SER A 119 -18.00 24.19 -23.23
CA SER A 119 -18.09 24.75 -21.87
C SER A 119 -18.81 23.84 -20.85
N VAL A 120 -19.63 22.90 -21.31
CA VAL A 120 -20.34 21.92 -20.47
C VAL A 120 -19.64 20.55 -20.45
N HIS A 121 -18.38 20.48 -20.89
CA HIS A 121 -17.54 19.27 -20.94
C HIS A 121 -18.02 18.17 -21.91
N GLU A 122 -18.91 18.49 -22.85
CA GLU A 122 -19.30 17.57 -23.90
C GLU A 122 -18.23 17.54 -24.99
N THR A 123 -17.86 16.34 -25.46
CA THR A 123 -16.86 16.16 -26.51
C THR A 123 -17.44 16.59 -27.86
N ILE A 124 -16.87 17.64 -28.46
CA ILE A 124 -17.22 18.11 -29.81
C ILE A 124 -16.59 17.18 -30.86
N PHE A 125 -15.30 16.86 -30.70
CA PHE A 125 -14.60 15.86 -31.51
C PHE A 125 -13.37 15.32 -30.77
N SER A 126 -12.89 14.17 -31.24
CA SER A 126 -11.63 13.58 -30.79
C SER A 126 -10.60 13.61 -31.90
N GLU A 127 -9.33 13.85 -31.56
CA GLU A 127 -8.18 13.69 -32.45
C GLU A 127 -7.26 12.58 -31.96
N TYR A 128 -6.61 11.90 -32.90
CA TYR A 128 -5.77 10.74 -32.63
C TYR A 128 -4.34 10.96 -33.11
N TYR A 129 -3.38 10.64 -32.24
CA TYR A 129 -1.96 10.86 -32.48
C TYR A 129 -1.12 9.63 -32.12
N ASP A 130 -0.02 9.46 -32.84
CA ASP A 130 1.13 8.66 -32.42
C ASP A 130 2.27 9.65 -32.09
N ILE A 131 2.62 9.75 -30.81
CA ILE A 131 3.61 10.69 -30.30
C ILE A 131 4.93 9.94 -30.12
N ARG A 132 5.97 10.45 -30.74
CA ARG A 132 7.31 9.86 -30.74
C ARG A 132 8.32 10.85 -30.16
N PRO A 133 9.11 10.44 -29.16
CA PRO A 133 10.17 11.28 -28.63
C PRO A 133 11.24 11.52 -29.71
N LEU A 134 11.74 12.76 -29.79
CA LEU A 134 12.81 13.12 -30.73
C LEU A 134 14.18 12.54 -30.34
N ASN A 135 14.36 12.17 -29.07
CA ASN A 135 15.63 11.71 -28.54
C ASN A 135 15.52 10.23 -28.15
N ARG A 136 16.45 9.37 -28.59
CA ARG A 136 16.39 7.92 -28.29
C ARG A 136 16.81 7.58 -26.86
N ASN A 137 17.50 8.50 -26.17
CA ASN A 137 18.05 8.29 -24.82
C ASN A 137 17.16 8.93 -23.73
N TYR A 138 15.86 8.60 -23.71
CA TYR A 138 14.93 9.15 -22.71
C TYR A 138 15.08 8.54 -21.30
N ALA A 139 15.87 7.46 -21.14
CA ALA A 139 16.15 6.84 -19.84
C ALA A 139 16.81 7.78 -18.81
N ASN A 140 17.47 8.86 -19.27
CA ASN A 140 18.12 9.86 -18.41
C ASN A 140 17.19 11.00 -17.97
N TYR A 141 15.89 10.95 -18.28
CA TYR A 141 14.98 12.06 -17.96
C TYR A 141 14.55 12.07 -16.49
N PHE A 142 14.42 10.91 -15.83
CA PHE A 142 13.99 10.83 -14.43
C PHE A 142 15.09 10.30 -13.49
N GLY A 143 16.25 9.92 -14.03
CA GLY A 143 17.39 9.44 -13.25
C GLY A 143 18.36 10.54 -12.85
N GLY A 144 18.39 10.91 -11.57
CA GLY A 144 19.48 11.69 -10.94
C GLY A 144 19.31 13.20 -10.92
N LYS A 145 20.07 13.88 -10.03
CA LYS A 145 20.06 15.34 -9.79
C LYS A 145 20.43 16.20 -11.01
N GLU A 146 20.92 15.58 -12.08
CA GLU A 146 21.38 16.22 -13.32
C GLU A 146 20.57 15.84 -14.57
N SER A 147 19.41 15.20 -14.39
CA SER A 147 18.57 14.77 -15.51
C SER A 147 18.21 15.93 -16.44
N LEU A 148 18.00 15.63 -17.74
CA LEU A 148 17.53 16.60 -18.73
C LEU A 148 16.21 17.27 -18.31
N TRP A 149 15.40 16.59 -17.50
CA TRP A 149 14.18 17.13 -16.88
C TRP A 149 14.48 18.31 -15.95
N HIS A 150 15.47 18.17 -15.06
CA HIS A 150 15.88 19.24 -14.15
C HIS A 150 16.39 20.48 -14.90
N LYS A 151 17.04 20.28 -16.05
CA LYS A 151 17.68 21.36 -16.83
C LYS A 151 16.71 22.10 -17.76
N ASN A 152 15.83 21.40 -18.49
CA ASN A 152 15.16 22.01 -19.65
C ASN A 152 13.68 22.38 -19.45
N ARG A 153 12.99 21.84 -18.42
CA ARG A 153 11.56 22.06 -18.10
C ARG A 153 10.59 22.06 -19.31
N SER A 154 11.02 21.52 -20.45
CA SER A 154 10.33 21.53 -21.72
C SER A 154 10.77 20.34 -22.57
N PHE A 155 9.80 19.69 -23.22
CA PHE A 155 9.98 18.44 -23.95
C PHE A 155 9.36 18.60 -25.33
N ARG A 156 10.16 18.39 -26.37
CA ARG A 156 9.72 18.46 -27.76
C ARG A 156 9.64 17.04 -28.34
N GLU A 157 8.52 16.75 -28.99
CA GLU A 157 8.18 15.45 -29.53
C GLU A 157 7.52 15.60 -30.91
N GLU A 158 7.60 14.57 -31.74
CA GLU A 158 6.83 14.50 -32.99
C GLU A 158 5.46 13.91 -32.69
N ALA A 159 4.40 14.57 -33.13
CA ALA A 159 3.03 14.07 -33.00
C ALA A 159 2.44 13.80 -34.40
N TYR A 160 2.41 12.53 -34.77
CA TYR A 160 1.85 12.07 -36.04
C TYR A 160 0.33 11.99 -35.93
N TYR A 161 -0.39 12.78 -36.72
CA TYR A 161 -1.85 12.90 -36.63
C TYR A 161 -2.57 11.92 -37.56
N TYR A 162 -3.60 11.25 -37.05
CA TYR A 162 -4.32 10.17 -37.75
C TYR A 162 -5.76 10.52 -38.14
N GLY A 163 -6.30 11.64 -37.65
CA GLY A 163 -7.64 12.09 -38.02
C GLY A 163 -8.56 12.33 -36.83
N LYS A 164 -9.82 12.63 -37.16
CA LYS A 164 -10.88 12.88 -36.19
C LYS A 164 -11.77 11.68 -35.98
N ASN A 165 -12.29 11.54 -34.76
CA ASN A 165 -13.37 10.62 -34.38
C ASN A 165 -13.07 9.18 -34.83
N GLN A 166 -14.11 8.40 -35.14
CA GLN A 166 -13.99 7.00 -35.52
C GLN A 166 -13.02 6.76 -36.69
N ASN A 167 -13.00 7.66 -37.69
CA ASN A 167 -12.09 7.56 -38.82
C ASN A 167 -10.61 7.69 -38.41
N GLY A 168 -10.32 8.59 -37.47
CA GLY A 168 -8.99 8.75 -36.89
C GLY A 168 -8.56 7.53 -36.08
N TYR A 169 -9.47 7.00 -35.24
CA TYR A 169 -9.25 5.78 -34.48
C TYR A 169 -8.92 4.60 -35.40
N ASN A 170 -9.79 4.34 -36.38
CA ASN A 170 -9.63 3.24 -37.32
C ASN A 170 -8.30 3.34 -38.09
N ARG A 171 -7.87 4.56 -38.47
CA ARG A 171 -6.58 4.78 -39.15
C ARG A 171 -5.40 4.47 -38.23
N LEU A 172 -5.45 4.90 -36.96
CA LEU A 172 -4.39 4.68 -35.97
C LEU A 172 -4.12 3.19 -35.69
N TRP A 173 -5.14 2.36 -35.85
CA TRP A 173 -5.11 0.92 -35.56
C TRP A 173 -5.09 0.02 -36.80
N LYS A 174 -5.01 0.59 -38.01
CA LYS A 174 -4.94 -0.20 -39.24
C LYS A 174 -3.59 -0.92 -39.34
N GLU A 175 -3.62 -2.25 -39.51
CA GLU A 175 -2.45 -3.07 -39.83
C GLU A 175 -1.81 -2.60 -41.16
N ASN A 176 -0.48 -2.66 -41.26
CA ASN A 176 0.32 -2.14 -42.38
C ASN A 176 0.33 -0.60 -42.53
N ASN A 177 0.71 0.08 -41.45
CA ASN A 177 1.05 1.50 -41.43
C ASN A 177 -0.10 2.38 -41.91
N GLY A 178 -1.16 2.51 -41.12
CA GLY A 178 -2.06 3.66 -41.24
C GLY A 178 -1.23 4.94 -41.38
N LYS A 179 -1.07 5.46 -42.60
CA LYS A 179 -0.12 6.54 -42.84
C LYS A 179 -0.65 7.78 -42.11
N PRO A 180 0.19 8.47 -41.32
CA PRO A 180 -0.25 9.68 -40.65
C PRO A 180 -0.67 10.71 -41.69
N LEU A 181 -1.78 11.38 -41.42
CA LEU A 181 -2.32 12.42 -42.31
C LEU A 181 -1.40 13.63 -42.37
N THR A 182 -0.76 13.95 -41.24
CA THR A 182 0.23 15.03 -41.17
C THR A 182 1.06 14.90 -39.89
N ARG A 183 2.11 15.69 -39.78
CA ARG A 183 3.00 15.76 -38.62
C ARG A 183 2.82 17.10 -37.90
N TYR A 184 2.67 17.03 -36.60
CA TYR A 184 2.72 18.14 -35.67
C TYR A 184 3.98 18.04 -34.80
N ILE A 185 4.35 19.15 -34.19
CA ILE A 185 5.32 19.19 -33.09
C ILE A 185 4.55 19.39 -31.80
N MET A 186 4.68 18.45 -30.87
CA MET A 186 4.12 18.57 -29.53
C MET A 186 5.22 19.06 -28.58
N ILE A 187 4.91 20.08 -27.79
CA ILE A 187 5.84 20.64 -26.80
C ILE A 187 5.16 20.65 -25.44
N GLN A 188 5.64 19.85 -24.51
CA GLN A 188 5.21 19.90 -23.11
C GLN A 188 6.12 20.85 -22.33
N ARG A 189 5.57 21.71 -21.48
CA ARG A 189 6.32 22.70 -20.69
C ARG A 189 5.79 22.73 -19.26
N ILE A 190 6.70 22.71 -18.30
CA ILE A 190 6.41 22.98 -16.89
C ILE A 190 6.75 24.45 -16.63
N LYS A 191 5.74 25.28 -16.35
CA LYS A 191 5.93 26.67 -15.90
C LYS A 191 5.74 26.74 -14.38
N LYS A 192 6.07 27.90 -13.79
CA LYS A 192 6.02 28.14 -12.34
C LYS A 192 4.64 27.81 -11.73
N ASN A 193 3.54 28.07 -12.45
CA ASN A 193 2.16 27.95 -11.94
C ASN A 193 1.23 27.08 -12.80
N GLU A 194 1.70 26.60 -13.95
CA GLU A 194 0.88 25.87 -14.92
C GLU A 194 1.73 24.90 -15.74
N ASN A 195 1.11 23.78 -16.11
CA ASN A 195 1.68 22.78 -17.01
C ASN A 195 0.98 22.92 -18.36
N LEU A 196 1.75 23.05 -19.44
CA LEU A 196 1.26 23.43 -20.76
C LEU A 196 1.71 22.42 -21.82
N ILE A 197 0.79 21.98 -22.67
CA ILE A 197 1.08 21.25 -23.91
C ILE A 197 0.76 22.17 -25.10
N GLU A 198 1.72 22.38 -25.98
CA GLU A 198 1.52 23.07 -27.25
C GLU A 198 1.55 22.06 -28.40
N ILE A 199 0.51 22.02 -29.23
CA ILE A 199 0.47 21.20 -30.46
C ILE A 199 0.59 22.14 -31.66
N LYS A 200 1.73 22.10 -32.34
CA LYS A 200 2.11 23.04 -33.39
C LYS A 200 2.10 22.38 -34.76
N LYS A 201 1.37 22.99 -35.69
CA LYS A 201 1.44 22.70 -37.12
C LYS A 201 2.17 23.85 -37.81
N GLU A 202 3.11 23.55 -38.68
CA GLU A 202 3.86 24.59 -39.39
C GLU A 202 3.08 25.19 -40.57
N LYS A 203 2.26 24.37 -41.26
CA LYS A 203 1.54 24.76 -42.48
C LYS A 203 0.12 24.16 -42.54
N PRO A 204 -0.96 24.96 -42.41
CA PRO A 204 -0.94 26.35 -41.94
C PRO A 204 -0.41 26.43 -40.51
N LYS A 205 0.14 27.59 -40.13
CA LYS A 205 0.68 27.83 -38.80
C LYS A 205 -0.45 27.85 -37.77
N VAL A 206 -0.59 26.77 -37.01
CA VAL A 206 -1.63 26.58 -35.98
C VAL A 206 -0.96 26.12 -34.70
N THR A 207 -1.32 26.70 -33.57
CA THR A 207 -0.83 26.28 -32.24
C THR A 207 -2.01 26.10 -31.31
N ILE A 208 -2.31 24.85 -30.96
CA ILE A 208 -3.30 24.50 -29.93
C ILE A 208 -2.58 24.49 -28.59
N GLN A 209 -3.17 25.09 -27.56
CA GLN A 209 -2.62 25.11 -26.21
C GLN A 209 -3.55 24.36 -25.26
N LEU A 210 -2.99 23.40 -24.53
CA LEU A 210 -3.68 22.62 -23.51
C LEU A 210 -3.04 22.92 -22.16
N ILE A 211 -3.77 23.56 -21.26
CA ILE A 211 -3.32 23.90 -19.91
C ILE A 211 -3.85 22.84 -18.95
N SER A 212 -2.96 22.02 -18.42
CA SER A 212 -3.31 20.92 -17.54
C SER A 212 -3.79 21.42 -16.19
N SER A 213 -4.83 20.74 -15.68
CA SER A 213 -5.30 20.87 -14.30
C SER A 213 -4.33 20.26 -13.30
N GLN A 214 -3.42 19.38 -13.73
CA GLN A 214 -2.37 18.83 -12.88
C GLN A 214 -1.37 19.91 -12.49
N LYS A 215 -1.17 20.09 -11.19
CA LYS A 215 -0.16 21.00 -10.63
C LYS A 215 1.15 20.31 -10.30
N ASP A 216 1.14 18.99 -10.10
CA ASP A 216 2.35 18.20 -9.87
C ASP A 216 3.14 18.02 -11.19
N PRO A 217 4.34 18.62 -11.31
CA PRO A 217 5.14 18.54 -12.53
C PRO A 217 5.60 17.12 -12.89
N VAL A 218 5.75 16.25 -11.89
CA VAL A 218 6.19 14.85 -12.10
C VAL A 218 5.05 14.05 -12.71
N LYS A 219 3.81 14.29 -12.28
CA LYS A 219 2.64 13.57 -12.80
C LYS A 219 2.23 14.04 -14.19
N PHE A 220 2.51 15.28 -14.57
CA PHE A 220 2.04 15.85 -15.84
C PHE A 220 2.59 15.15 -17.09
N ILE A 221 3.87 14.76 -17.08
CA ILE A 221 4.56 14.23 -18.26
C ILE A 221 4.20 12.77 -18.56
N ASP A 222 3.93 11.97 -17.52
CA ASP A 222 3.73 10.52 -17.62
C ASP A 222 2.27 10.10 -17.36
N GLN A 223 1.33 11.03 -17.50
CA GLN A 223 -0.07 10.76 -17.20
C GLN A 223 -0.74 9.94 -18.31
N TYR A 224 -1.27 8.77 -17.95
CA TYR A 224 -2.16 7.98 -18.83
C TYR A 224 -3.43 8.74 -19.21
N ARG A 225 -3.87 9.66 -18.34
CA ARG A 225 -5.00 10.55 -18.57
C ARG A 225 -4.65 11.92 -18.02
N ASP A 226 -4.90 12.96 -18.80
CA ASP A 226 -4.73 14.36 -18.40
C ASP A 226 -5.95 15.17 -18.89
N GLN A 227 -6.24 16.28 -18.23
CA GLN A 227 -7.37 17.15 -18.59
C GLN A 227 -7.14 18.58 -18.13
N GLY A 228 -7.84 19.52 -18.75
CA GLY A 228 -7.78 20.92 -18.35
C GLY A 228 -8.35 21.86 -19.41
N GLN A 229 -7.87 23.09 -19.43
CA GLN A 229 -8.34 24.12 -20.35
C GLN A 229 -7.70 23.96 -21.73
N CYS A 230 -8.44 24.25 -22.79
CA CYS A 230 -7.97 24.20 -24.16
C CYS A 230 -8.21 25.54 -24.86
N TYR A 231 -7.16 26.04 -25.50
CA TYR A 231 -7.24 27.16 -26.44
C TYR A 231 -7.01 26.60 -27.84
N PHE A 232 -8.12 26.43 -28.57
CA PHE A 232 -8.12 25.91 -29.93
C PHE A 232 -8.26 27.07 -30.93
N PRO A 233 -7.26 27.32 -31.80
CA PRO A 233 -7.36 28.40 -32.79
C PRO A 233 -8.55 28.21 -33.71
N ASN A 234 -9.29 29.30 -33.95
CA ASN A 234 -10.43 29.33 -34.87
C ASN A 234 -11.63 28.45 -34.46
N ASN A 235 -11.70 27.99 -33.20
CA ASN A 235 -12.89 27.32 -32.68
C ASN A 235 -13.15 27.71 -31.20
N PRO A 236 -13.86 28.83 -30.97
CA PRO A 236 -14.08 29.37 -29.61
C PRO A 236 -15.06 28.54 -28.76
N GLN A 237 -15.75 27.56 -29.37
CA GLN A 237 -16.62 26.64 -28.64
C GLN A 237 -15.81 25.66 -27.80
N ILE A 238 -14.57 25.35 -28.21
CA ILE A 238 -13.68 24.46 -27.45
C ILE A 238 -13.10 25.24 -26.27
N ARG A 239 -13.34 24.72 -25.06
CA ARG A 239 -12.88 25.33 -23.80
C ARG A 239 -12.04 24.38 -22.96
N TYR A 240 -12.26 23.07 -23.10
CA TYR A 240 -11.58 22.06 -22.32
C TYR A 240 -11.02 20.95 -23.21
N TYR A 241 -10.12 20.16 -22.66
CA TYR A 241 -9.65 18.92 -23.28
C TYR A 241 -9.60 17.79 -22.26
N GLN A 242 -9.67 16.58 -22.79
CA GLN A 242 -9.29 15.37 -22.10
C GLN A 242 -8.36 14.55 -22.99
N LEU A 243 -7.15 14.31 -22.50
CA LEU A 243 -6.13 13.50 -23.15
C LEU A 243 -6.13 12.10 -22.52
N ASN A 244 -6.18 11.07 -23.36
CA ASN A 244 -6.08 9.67 -22.94
C ASN A 244 -4.97 8.97 -23.74
N THR A 245 -4.04 8.33 -23.04
CA THR A 245 -3.05 7.44 -23.64
C THR A 245 -3.68 6.06 -23.85
N LEU A 246 -3.75 5.64 -25.11
CA LEU A 246 -4.38 4.38 -25.53
C LEU A 246 -3.40 3.20 -25.48
N SER A 247 -2.12 3.45 -25.80
CA SER A 247 -1.05 2.45 -25.68
C SER A 247 0.32 3.12 -25.59
N GLN A 248 1.29 2.40 -25.02
CA GLN A 248 2.69 2.80 -24.94
C GLN A 248 3.55 1.61 -25.41
N TYR A 249 4.53 1.86 -26.29
CA TYR A 249 5.49 0.87 -26.82
C TYR A 249 6.92 1.33 -26.66
#